data_AF-A0A1H4R8M9-F1
#
_entry.id   AF-A0A1H4R8M9-F1
#
_cell.length_a   1.000
_cell.length_b   1.000
_cell.length_c   1.000
_cell.angle_alpha   90.00
_cell.angle_beta   90.00
_cell.angle_gamma   90.00
#
_symmetry.space_group_name_H-M   'P 1'
#
loop_
_entity.id
_entity.type
_entity.pdbx_description
1 polymer ?
#
loop_
_entity_poly.entity_id
_entity_poly.type
_entity_poly.pdbx_seq_one_letter_code
_entity_poly.pdbx_strand_id
1 'polypeptide(L)'
;MLSYYVHEIMKQNLLYILFLFSITIGYSQNQLVKAEIDTISIRIGEQFQYKLTIDETENVIIPKLENLKGLEVVDSLKLDTINNKLIQKYVLTGFDSGAFYIPRQQIFIKNQAHLTDSLLVNVATVAIDTTKVKKFPIKGIKGEPYQFDDYKEYIFWALIVLLIVITTLYFALKRSDKSTSEAFVPKLAPYQEALQNLKLLDEKLLWQNNKVKAHYSELTEIIRNFIERELNIPALEQTTNELVDTLTDFSNINTITTDKETIQKLEKLLSKSDLVKFAKSKPMAHDIEFDRKNAEIIINNIKPAITEENTETSYSKPVVIIEKPEVKQPNMVSKILIIVAIIAIGILISYGISKAKSMSNLTKEPVENVQ
;
A
#
# COMPACT_ATOMS: atom_id res chain seq x y z
N MET A 1 71.38 24.00 -104.29
CA MET A 1 70.80 25.04 -103.41
C MET A 1 69.81 24.45 -102.40
N LEU A 2 68.87 23.59 -102.80
CA LEU A 2 67.92 22.94 -101.87
C LEU A 2 68.57 22.10 -100.75
N SER A 3 69.62 21.33 -101.04
CA SER A 3 70.28 20.48 -100.04
C SER A 3 70.96 21.27 -98.91
N TYR A 4 71.49 22.46 -99.21
CA TYR A 4 72.12 23.34 -98.22
C TYR A 4 71.07 23.96 -97.28
N TYR A 5 69.93 24.38 -97.83
CA TYR A 5 68.83 24.97 -97.07
C TYR A 5 68.18 23.96 -96.09
N VAL A 6 68.04 22.70 -96.51
CA VAL A 6 67.53 21.62 -95.66
C VAL A 6 68.49 21.30 -94.51
N HIS A 7 69.80 21.36 -94.75
CA HIS A 7 70.81 21.11 -93.72
C HIS A 7 70.84 22.20 -92.64
N GLU A 8 70.65 23.47 -93.04
CA GLU A 8 70.56 24.61 -92.12
C GLU A 8 69.30 24.55 -91.24
N ILE A 9 68.15 24.16 -91.82
CA ILE A 9 66.89 23.96 -91.08
C ILE A 9 66.99 22.77 -90.11
N MET A 10 67.64 21.67 -90.51
CA MET A 10 67.87 20.53 -89.61
C MET A 10 68.77 20.90 -88.43
N LYS A 11 69.82 21.72 -88.65
CA LYS A 11 70.68 22.22 -87.57
C LYS A 11 69.93 23.12 -86.59
N GLN A 12 69.09 24.04 -87.08
CA GLN A 12 68.27 24.89 -86.22
C GLN A 12 67.27 24.08 -85.40
N ASN A 13 66.58 23.11 -86.02
CA ASN A 13 65.63 22.25 -85.31
C ASN A 13 66.32 21.36 -84.26
N LEU A 14 67.53 20.86 -84.54
CA LEU A 14 68.32 20.10 -83.58
C LEU A 14 68.72 20.97 -82.37
N LEU A 15 69.08 22.24 -82.61
CA LEU A 15 69.42 23.20 -81.55
C LEU A 15 68.21 23.55 -80.67
N TYR A 16 67.01 23.68 -81.25
CA TYR A 16 65.77 23.86 -80.49
C TYR A 16 65.42 22.63 -79.64
N ILE A 17 65.64 21.42 -80.17
CA ILE A 17 65.42 20.18 -79.41
C ILE A 17 66.42 20.06 -78.25
N LEU A 18 67.69 20.43 -78.47
CA LEU A 18 68.72 20.43 -77.42
C LEU A 18 68.47 21.49 -76.34
N PHE A 19 67.96 22.66 -76.73
CA PHE A 19 67.53 23.71 -75.79
C PHE A 19 66.34 23.26 -74.95
N LEU A 20 65.34 22.60 -75.54
CA LEU A 20 64.21 22.01 -74.81
C LEU A 20 64.63 20.92 -73.82
N PHE A 21 65.66 20.13 -74.14
CA PHE A 21 66.17 19.07 -73.25
C PHE A 21 67.02 19.61 -72.08
N SER A 22 67.58 20.82 -72.20
CA SER A 22 68.36 21.45 -71.12
C SER A 22 67.52 21.97 -69.96
N ILE A 23 66.22 22.22 -70.20
CA ILE A 23 65.28 22.77 -69.20
C ILE A 23 64.77 21.67 -68.24
N THR A 24 64.95 20.38 -68.57
CA THR A 24 64.42 19.27 -67.76
C THR A 24 65.35 18.79 -66.64
N ILE A 25 66.52 19.40 -66.43
CA ILE A 25 67.37 19.11 -65.26
C ILE A 25 66.95 20.02 -64.11
N GLY A 26 65.69 19.89 -63.70
CA GLY A 26 65.23 20.40 -62.42
C GLY A 26 65.71 19.46 -61.34
N TYR A 27 66.70 19.88 -60.55
CA TYR A 27 67.10 19.19 -59.33
C TYR A 27 65.87 19.05 -58.42
N SER A 28 65.44 17.81 -58.18
CA SER A 28 64.50 17.50 -57.11
C SER A 28 65.14 17.95 -55.80
N GLN A 29 64.65 19.05 -55.23
CA GLN A 29 65.05 19.47 -53.88
C GLN A 29 64.56 18.37 -52.94
N ASN A 30 65.48 17.58 -52.39
CA ASN A 30 65.15 16.71 -51.27
C ASN A 30 64.76 17.63 -50.11
N GLN A 31 63.46 17.71 -49.85
CA GLN A 31 62.93 18.50 -48.76
C GLN A 31 63.37 17.85 -47.44
N LEU A 32 64.19 18.58 -46.68
CA LEU A 32 64.70 18.15 -45.36
C LEU A 32 63.58 17.76 -44.38
N VAL A 33 62.40 18.33 -44.56
CA VAL A 33 61.21 18.09 -43.75
C VAL A 33 60.02 17.83 -44.65
N LYS A 34 59.41 16.67 -44.55
CA LYS A 34 58.24 16.28 -45.34
C LYS A 34 57.04 15.99 -44.42
N ALA A 35 55.90 16.56 -44.76
CA ALA A 35 54.63 16.32 -44.09
C ALA A 35 53.67 15.59 -45.04
N GLU A 36 53.12 14.48 -44.59
CA GLU A 36 52.23 13.63 -45.38
C GLU A 36 50.98 13.27 -44.56
N ILE A 37 49.86 13.10 -45.25
CA ILE A 37 48.64 12.51 -44.72
C ILE A 37 48.35 11.23 -45.49
N ASP A 38 47.79 10.23 -44.81
CA ASP A 38 47.36 8.97 -45.43
C ASP A 38 46.14 9.14 -46.34
N THR A 39 45.18 10.00 -45.96
CA THR A 39 43.93 10.21 -46.70
C THR A 39 43.54 11.70 -46.73
N ILE A 40 43.11 12.17 -47.90
CA ILE A 40 42.65 13.56 -48.13
C ILE A 40 41.17 13.79 -47.77
N SER A 41 40.41 12.72 -47.56
CA SER A 41 38.97 12.75 -47.31
C SER A 41 38.61 11.72 -46.25
N ILE A 42 37.98 12.17 -45.18
CA ILE A 42 37.53 11.32 -44.07
C ILE A 42 36.04 11.55 -43.81
N ARG A 43 35.38 10.61 -43.14
CA ARG A 43 34.04 10.86 -42.58
C ARG A 43 34.16 11.59 -41.24
N ILE A 44 33.10 12.28 -40.81
CA ILE A 44 33.04 12.86 -39.46
C ILE A 44 33.35 11.76 -38.42
N GLY A 45 34.30 12.03 -37.53
CA GLY A 45 34.75 11.13 -36.47
C GLY A 45 35.66 9.99 -36.92
N GLU A 46 35.98 9.89 -38.22
CA GLU A 46 36.98 8.96 -38.73
C GLU A 46 38.39 9.50 -38.42
N GLN A 47 39.32 8.59 -38.12
CA GLN A 47 40.69 8.93 -37.77
C GLN A 47 41.61 8.73 -38.97
N PHE A 48 42.60 9.60 -39.10
CA PHE A 48 43.60 9.54 -40.17
C PHE A 48 44.99 9.89 -39.63
N GLN A 49 46.03 9.46 -40.33
CA GLN A 49 47.42 9.60 -39.88
C GLN A 49 48.11 10.78 -40.56
N TYR A 50 48.61 11.69 -39.74
CA TYR A 50 49.55 12.73 -40.14
C TYR A 50 50.98 12.28 -39.82
N LYS A 51 51.83 12.19 -40.85
CA LYS A 51 53.21 11.72 -40.76
C LYS A 51 54.18 12.86 -41.09
N LEU A 52 55.08 13.12 -40.16
CA LEU A 52 56.18 14.06 -40.30
C LEU A 52 57.49 13.28 -40.45
N THR A 53 58.18 13.46 -41.56
CA THR A 53 59.48 12.83 -41.86
C THR A 53 60.55 13.91 -41.92
N ILE A 54 61.62 13.75 -41.13
CA ILE A 54 62.76 14.65 -41.12
C ILE A 54 64.01 13.87 -41.54
N ASP A 55 64.72 14.36 -42.56
CA ASP A 55 65.89 13.70 -43.15
C ASP A 55 67.20 14.00 -42.39
N GLU A 56 67.11 14.23 -41.08
CA GLU A 56 68.20 14.50 -40.14
C GLU A 56 67.83 13.97 -38.75
N THR A 57 68.80 13.46 -38.00
CA THR A 57 68.62 12.87 -36.66
C THR A 57 69.23 13.71 -35.53
N GLU A 58 70.20 14.57 -35.84
CA GLU A 58 70.93 15.36 -34.84
C GLU A 58 70.30 16.75 -34.64
N ASN A 59 70.12 17.14 -33.37
CA ASN A 59 69.66 18.47 -32.96
C ASN A 59 68.39 18.94 -33.69
N VAL A 60 67.36 18.09 -33.64
CA VAL A 60 66.03 18.33 -34.22
C VAL A 60 65.03 18.66 -33.12
N ILE A 61 64.36 19.81 -33.22
CA ILE A 61 63.30 20.23 -32.31
C ILE A 61 61.98 20.28 -33.07
N ILE A 62 61.05 19.38 -32.70
CA ILE A 62 59.71 19.28 -33.29
C ILE A 62 58.72 20.01 -32.37
N PRO A 63 57.98 21.02 -32.84
CA PRO A 63 56.96 21.68 -32.04
C PRO A 63 55.79 20.71 -31.77
N LYS A 64 55.09 20.91 -30.65
CA LYS A 64 53.84 20.18 -30.41
C LYS A 64 52.77 20.64 -31.38
N LEU A 65 52.08 19.68 -31.98
CA LEU A 65 50.94 19.93 -32.85
C LEU A 65 49.72 20.24 -31.97
N GLU A 66 49.47 21.52 -31.70
CA GLU A 66 48.38 21.99 -30.85
C GLU A 66 47.56 23.07 -31.57
N ASN A 67 46.30 23.28 -31.15
CA ASN A 67 45.41 24.34 -31.64
C ASN A 67 45.09 24.29 -33.15
N LEU A 68 44.83 23.10 -33.68
CA LEU A 68 44.29 22.94 -35.03
C LEU A 68 42.84 23.44 -35.10
N LYS A 69 42.45 24.07 -36.21
CA LYS A 69 41.07 24.57 -36.41
C LYS A 69 40.23 23.50 -37.10
N GLY A 70 39.29 22.90 -36.37
CA GLY A 70 38.36 21.88 -36.88
C GLY A 70 38.95 20.47 -37.02
N LEU A 71 40.22 20.28 -36.62
CA LEU A 71 40.86 18.99 -36.48
C LEU A 71 41.36 18.85 -35.04
N GLU A 72 41.37 17.62 -34.52
CA GLU A 72 41.83 17.31 -33.17
C GLU A 72 42.90 16.22 -33.19
N VAL A 73 43.89 16.34 -32.31
CA VAL A 73 44.93 15.32 -32.11
C VAL A 73 44.41 14.30 -31.11
N VAL A 74 44.14 13.09 -31.58
CA VAL A 74 43.67 11.97 -30.77
C VAL A 74 44.83 11.31 -30.04
N ASP A 75 45.93 11.08 -30.76
CA ASP A 75 47.12 10.44 -30.20
C ASP A 75 48.39 10.91 -30.92
N SER A 76 49.50 10.92 -30.19
CA SER A 76 50.84 11.19 -30.70
C SER A 76 51.70 9.95 -30.49
N LEU A 77 52.00 9.24 -31.57
CA LEU A 77 52.84 8.04 -31.52
C LEU A 77 54.28 8.44 -31.15
N LYS A 78 55.03 7.50 -30.57
CA LYS A 78 56.44 7.74 -30.20
C LYS A 78 57.27 8.03 -31.45
N LEU A 79 58.23 8.95 -31.30
CA LEU A 79 59.21 9.28 -32.33
C LEU A 79 60.01 8.03 -32.72
N ASP A 80 60.07 7.73 -34.01
CA ASP A 80 60.79 6.58 -34.56
C ASP A 80 61.98 7.05 -35.42
N THR A 81 63.03 6.23 -35.50
CA THR A 81 64.23 6.50 -36.31
C THR A 81 64.44 5.38 -37.31
N ILE A 82 64.21 5.66 -38.60
CA ILE A 82 64.35 4.67 -39.68
C ILE A 82 65.28 5.24 -40.74
N ASN A 83 66.35 4.50 -41.09
CA ASN A 83 67.31 4.87 -42.15
C ASN A 83 67.85 6.31 -42.02
N ASN A 84 68.26 6.70 -40.82
CA ASN A 84 68.77 8.04 -40.49
C ASN A 84 67.76 9.18 -40.70
N LYS A 85 66.46 8.87 -40.68
CA LYS A 85 65.34 9.81 -40.72
C LYS A 85 64.52 9.70 -39.45
N LEU A 86 64.08 10.83 -38.91
CA LEU A 86 63.12 10.87 -37.81
C LEU A 86 61.70 10.86 -38.35
N ILE A 87 60.85 10.00 -37.81
CA ILE A 87 59.46 9.85 -38.21
C ILE A 87 58.59 10.06 -36.97
N GLN A 88 57.74 11.09 -37.02
CA GLN A 88 56.74 11.38 -36.01
C GLN A 88 55.36 11.17 -36.63
N LYS A 89 54.51 10.38 -35.98
CA LYS A 89 53.14 10.12 -36.45
C LYS A 89 52.12 10.65 -35.44
N TYR A 90 51.07 11.27 -35.95
CA TYR A 90 49.94 11.76 -35.18
C TYR A 90 48.66 11.15 -35.74
N VAL A 91 47.75 10.79 -34.85
CA VAL A 91 46.39 10.38 -35.20
C VAL A 91 45.49 11.58 -35.03
N LEU A 92 44.89 12.02 -36.12
CA LEU A 92 44.00 13.18 -36.17
C LEU A 92 42.57 12.75 -36.50
N THR A 93 41.59 13.55 -36.08
CA THR A 93 40.19 13.38 -36.47
C THR A 93 39.50 14.74 -36.62
N GLY A 94 38.32 14.76 -37.26
CA GLY A 94 37.48 15.95 -37.40
C GLY A 94 36.04 15.62 -37.01
N PHE A 95 35.46 16.43 -36.14
CA PHE A 95 34.08 16.27 -35.66
C PHE A 95 33.06 17.11 -36.43
N ASP A 96 33.53 18.10 -37.19
CA ASP A 96 32.70 18.97 -38.02
C ASP A 96 32.89 18.64 -39.51
N SER A 97 31.84 18.79 -40.31
CA SER A 97 31.95 18.69 -41.77
C SER A 97 32.57 19.95 -42.35
N GLY A 98 33.50 19.80 -43.29
CA GLY A 98 34.13 20.93 -43.97
C GLY A 98 35.51 20.60 -44.52
N ALA A 99 36.15 21.60 -45.10
CA ALA A 99 37.54 21.53 -45.55
C ALA A 99 38.42 22.21 -44.49
N PHE A 100 39.33 21.46 -43.89
CA PHE A 100 40.22 21.94 -42.83
C PHE A 100 41.68 21.84 -43.26
N TYR A 101 42.48 22.81 -42.82
CA TYR A 101 43.90 22.84 -43.10
C TYR A 101 44.71 22.43 -41.88
N ILE A 102 45.67 21.54 -42.08
CA ILE A 102 46.79 21.37 -41.18
C ILE A 102 47.79 22.49 -41.51
N PRO A 103 48.05 23.42 -40.58
CA PRO A 103 48.94 24.55 -40.82
C PRO A 103 50.39 24.06 -40.94
N ARG A 104 51.21 24.87 -41.61
CA ARG A 104 52.65 24.60 -41.76
C ARG A 104 53.31 24.52 -40.40
N GLN A 105 54.07 23.46 -40.16
CA GLN A 105 54.83 23.24 -38.93
C GLN A 105 56.25 23.75 -39.10
N GLN A 106 56.75 24.45 -38.08
CA GLN A 106 58.12 24.96 -38.05
C GLN A 106 59.02 24.03 -37.25
N ILE A 107 59.92 23.33 -37.93
CA ILE A 107 60.88 22.41 -37.31
C ILE A 107 62.25 23.08 -37.30
N PHE A 108 62.96 22.98 -36.18
CA PHE A 108 64.33 23.45 -36.10
C PHE A 108 65.29 22.27 -36.28
N ILE A 109 66.19 22.36 -37.27
CA ILE A 109 67.25 21.38 -37.52
C ILE A 109 68.57 22.16 -37.45
N LYS A 110 69.50 21.76 -36.57
CA LYS A 110 70.81 22.43 -36.43
C LYS A 110 70.68 23.97 -36.29
N ASN A 111 69.68 24.41 -35.51
CA ASN A 111 69.34 25.81 -35.25
C ASN A 111 68.84 26.62 -36.47
N GLN A 112 68.43 25.95 -37.56
CA GLN A 112 67.76 26.55 -38.72
C GLN A 112 66.30 26.11 -38.80
N ALA A 113 65.40 27.05 -39.13
CA ALA A 113 63.97 26.78 -39.22
C ALA A 113 63.57 26.28 -40.61
N HIS A 114 62.91 25.12 -40.66
CA HIS A 114 62.34 24.54 -41.87
C HIS A 114 60.82 24.41 -41.71
N LEU A 115 60.07 24.82 -42.73
CA LEU A 115 58.62 24.78 -42.74
C LEU A 115 58.11 23.58 -43.53
N THR A 116 57.11 22.88 -42.99
CA THR A 116 56.34 21.90 -43.77
C THR A 116 55.39 22.59 -44.74
N ASP A 117 54.78 21.82 -45.63
CA ASP A 117 53.63 22.28 -46.42
C ASP A 117 52.35 22.26 -45.58
N SER A 118 51.36 23.02 -46.01
CA SER A 118 50.01 22.97 -45.45
C SER A 118 49.21 21.92 -46.20
N LEU A 119 48.50 21.08 -45.46
CA LEU A 119 47.75 19.96 -46.02
C LEU A 119 46.26 20.20 -45.81
N LEU A 120 45.46 19.99 -46.86
CA LEU A 120 44.00 20.12 -46.83
C LEU A 120 43.36 18.75 -46.62
N VAL A 121 42.44 18.67 -45.67
CA VAL A 121 41.66 17.47 -45.35
C VAL A 121 40.17 17.81 -45.44
N ASN A 122 39.42 16.99 -46.18
CA ASN A 122 37.97 17.14 -46.32
C ASN A 122 37.25 16.18 -45.38
N VAL A 123 36.40 16.71 -44.51
CA VAL A 123 35.56 15.92 -43.60
C VAL A 123 34.14 15.87 -44.17
N ALA A 124 33.79 14.71 -44.71
CA ALA A 124 32.49 14.44 -45.31
C ALA A 124 31.48 13.97 -44.27
N THR A 125 30.25 14.44 -44.39
CA THR A 125 29.10 13.86 -43.65
C THR A 125 28.77 12.48 -44.23
N VAL A 126 28.29 11.57 -43.38
CA VAL A 126 27.69 10.33 -43.86
C VAL A 126 26.26 10.63 -44.34
N ALA A 127 26.00 10.41 -45.63
CA ALA A 127 24.65 10.53 -46.17
C ALA A 127 23.76 9.41 -45.58
N ILE A 128 22.82 9.80 -44.73
CA ILE A 128 21.83 8.88 -44.18
C ILE A 128 20.66 8.82 -45.16
N ASP A 129 20.39 7.64 -45.72
CA ASP A 129 19.24 7.43 -46.60
C ASP A 129 17.94 7.47 -45.77
N THR A 130 17.35 8.65 -45.68
CA THR A 130 16.12 8.89 -44.92
C THR A 130 14.90 8.20 -45.53
N THR A 131 14.98 7.63 -46.74
CA THR A 131 13.88 6.87 -47.36
C THR A 131 13.76 5.44 -46.83
N LYS A 132 14.87 4.86 -46.35
CA LYS A 132 14.90 3.53 -45.71
C LYS A 132 14.62 3.58 -44.21
N VAL A 133 14.69 4.77 -43.61
CA VAL A 133 14.36 4.97 -42.20
C VAL A 133 12.84 4.94 -42.06
N LYS A 134 12.30 3.83 -41.54
CA LYS A 134 10.88 3.69 -41.21
C LYS A 134 10.51 4.81 -40.23
N LYS A 135 9.78 5.83 -40.73
CA LYS A 135 9.26 6.91 -39.90
C LYS A 135 8.18 6.32 -39.00
N PHE A 136 8.48 6.18 -37.72
CA PHE A 136 7.49 5.79 -36.74
C PHE A 136 6.64 7.01 -36.36
N PRO A 137 5.34 6.84 -36.12
CA PRO A 137 4.53 7.89 -35.52
C PRO A 137 5.14 8.30 -34.18
N ILE A 138 4.87 9.55 -33.78
CA ILE A 138 5.28 10.05 -32.46
C ILE A 138 4.74 9.08 -31.41
N LYS A 139 5.64 8.41 -30.70
CA LYS A 139 5.23 7.49 -29.62
C LYS A 139 4.48 8.31 -28.58
N GLY A 140 3.31 7.82 -28.18
CA GLY A 140 2.56 8.41 -27.09
C GLY A 140 3.38 8.43 -25.79
N ILE A 141 2.99 9.30 -24.87
CA ILE A 141 3.60 9.37 -23.54
C ILE A 141 3.38 8.02 -22.87
N LYS A 142 4.49 7.31 -22.59
CA LYS A 142 4.43 6.05 -21.86
C LYS A 142 4.19 6.37 -20.38
N GLY A 143 3.02 5.99 -19.88
CA GLY A 143 2.70 6.11 -18.46
C GLY A 143 3.70 5.31 -17.62
N GLU A 144 4.10 5.88 -16.50
CA GLU A 144 4.93 5.20 -15.51
C GLU A 144 4.15 4.08 -14.81
N PRO A 145 4.82 2.99 -14.40
CA PRO A 145 4.17 1.94 -13.61
C PRO A 145 3.77 2.49 -12.24
N TYR A 146 2.58 2.12 -11.76
CA TYR A 146 2.09 2.54 -10.45
C TYR A 146 3.02 2.11 -9.32
N GLN A 147 3.32 3.03 -8.42
CA GLN A 147 4.14 2.80 -7.24
C GLN A 147 3.28 2.86 -5.98
N PHE A 148 3.71 2.22 -4.89
CA PHE A 148 2.97 2.23 -3.63
C PHE A 148 2.68 3.64 -3.08
N ASP A 149 3.57 4.61 -3.35
CA ASP A 149 3.38 6.00 -2.91
C ASP A 149 2.16 6.69 -3.58
N ASP A 150 1.80 6.29 -4.81
CA ASP A 150 0.62 6.83 -5.51
C ASP A 150 -0.69 6.52 -4.78
N TYR A 151 -0.68 5.48 -3.95
CA TYR A 151 -1.85 5.02 -3.19
C TYR A 151 -1.88 5.56 -1.76
N LYS A 152 -0.83 6.24 -1.29
CA LYS A 152 -0.70 6.67 0.11
C LYS A 152 -1.84 7.57 0.55
N GLU A 153 -2.26 8.51 -0.31
CA GLU A 153 -3.38 9.40 -0.02
C GLU A 153 -4.71 8.63 0.07
N TYR A 154 -4.96 7.69 -0.83
CA TYR A 154 -6.16 6.85 -0.79
C TYR A 154 -6.19 5.93 0.43
N ILE A 155 -5.04 5.37 0.81
CA ILE A 155 -4.90 4.54 2.03
C ILE A 155 -5.18 5.39 3.28
N PHE A 156 -4.68 6.63 3.32
CA PHE A 156 -4.95 7.56 4.42
C PHE A 156 -6.45 7.87 4.56
N TRP A 157 -7.13 8.19 3.45
CA TRP A 157 -8.57 8.40 3.43
C TRP A 157 -9.36 7.13 3.80
N ALA A 158 -8.93 5.95 3.33
CA ALA A 158 -9.54 4.67 3.70
C ALA A 158 -9.41 4.40 5.21
N LEU A 159 -8.27 4.75 5.81
CA LEU A 159 -8.02 4.61 7.25
C LEU A 159 -8.90 5.57 8.07
N ILE A 160 -9.09 6.81 7.60
CA ILE A 160 -10.02 7.76 8.21
C ILE A 160 -11.46 7.23 8.19
N VAL A 161 -11.92 6.72 7.04
CA VAL A 161 -13.26 6.14 6.92
C VAL A 161 -13.42 4.92 7.84
N LEU A 162 -12.41 4.05 7.89
CA LEU A 162 -12.39 2.90 8.80
C LEU A 162 -12.48 3.34 10.26
N LEU A 163 -11.73 4.36 10.66
CA LEU A 163 -11.77 4.92 12.02
C LEU A 163 -13.17 5.43 12.35
N ILE A 164 -13.80 6.18 11.45
CA ILE A 164 -15.17 6.71 11.63
C ILE A 164 -16.17 5.57 11.79
N VAL A 165 -16.07 4.51 10.98
CA VAL A 165 -16.94 3.33 11.08
C VAL A 165 -16.75 2.62 12.42
N ILE A 166 -15.51 2.38 12.85
CA ILE A 166 -15.20 1.75 14.13
C ILE A 166 -15.70 2.60 15.30
N THR A 167 -15.45 3.91 15.30
CA THR A 167 -15.92 4.82 16.34
C THR A 167 -17.44 4.88 16.40
N THR A 168 -18.11 4.93 15.23
CA THR A 168 -19.58 4.94 15.15
C THR A 168 -20.16 3.62 15.64
N LEU A 169 -19.57 2.48 15.26
CA LEU A 169 -20.00 1.16 15.72
C LEU A 169 -19.76 0.98 17.22
N TYR A 170 -18.59 1.39 17.72
CA TYR A 170 -18.26 1.36 19.15
C TYR A 170 -19.24 2.20 19.97
N PHE A 171 -19.55 3.43 19.54
CA PHE A 171 -20.53 4.26 20.22
C PHE A 171 -21.96 3.74 20.07
N ALA A 172 -22.34 3.17 18.92
CA ALA A 172 -23.66 2.58 18.73
C ALA A 172 -23.87 1.35 19.63
N LEU A 173 -22.86 0.48 19.74
CA LEU A 173 -22.88 -0.68 20.63
C LEU A 173 -22.87 -0.23 22.11
N LYS A 174 -22.00 0.72 22.47
CA LYS A 174 -21.90 1.25 23.84
C LYS A 174 -23.12 2.06 24.27
N ARG A 175 -23.84 2.69 23.33
CA ARG A 175 -25.08 3.44 23.61
C ARG A 175 -26.29 2.52 23.77
N SER A 176 -26.19 1.25 23.35
CA SER A 176 -27.23 0.23 23.62
C SER A 176 -27.36 -0.08 25.11
N ASP A 177 -26.33 0.19 25.92
CA ASP A 177 -26.36 -0.04 27.37
C ASP A 177 -26.73 1.23 28.18
N LYS A 178 -26.91 2.38 27.52
CA LYS A 178 -27.13 3.67 28.19
C LYS A 178 -28.30 4.49 27.64
N SER A 179 -29.33 3.81 27.16
CA SER A 179 -30.68 4.37 27.19
C SER A 179 -31.53 3.60 28.20
N THR A 180 -31.02 3.45 29.41
CA THR A 180 -31.90 3.45 30.57
C THR A 180 -32.41 4.89 30.68
N SER A 181 -33.43 5.21 29.88
CA SER A 181 -34.52 5.95 30.50
C SER A 181 -34.85 5.13 31.73
N GLU A 182 -34.75 5.73 32.91
CA GLU A 182 -35.45 5.24 34.08
C GLU A 182 -36.95 5.34 33.76
N ALA A 183 -37.41 4.54 32.80
CA ALA A 183 -38.76 4.09 32.80
C ALA A 183 -38.86 3.35 34.11
N PHE A 184 -39.54 3.98 35.05
CA PHE A 184 -40.05 3.34 36.24
C PHE A 184 -40.87 2.15 35.75
N VAL A 185 -40.23 1.01 35.52
CA VAL A 185 -40.92 -0.25 35.31
C VAL A 185 -41.61 -0.44 36.66
N PRO A 186 -42.94 -0.31 36.73
CA PRO A 186 -43.62 -0.48 38.01
C PRO A 186 -43.23 -1.87 38.50
N LYS A 187 -42.55 -1.91 39.65
CA LYS A 187 -42.12 -3.17 40.26
C LYS A 187 -43.39 -4.01 40.41
N LEU A 188 -43.40 -5.18 39.77
CA LEU A 188 -44.54 -6.09 39.86
C LEU A 188 -44.84 -6.35 41.35
N ALA A 189 -46.12 -6.55 41.66
CA ALA A 189 -46.51 -6.95 43.01
C ALA A 189 -45.71 -8.21 43.41
N PRO A 190 -45.21 -8.33 44.66
CA PRO A 190 -44.30 -9.42 45.04
C PRO A 190 -44.85 -10.81 44.68
N TYR A 191 -46.14 -11.04 44.92
CA TYR A 191 -46.85 -12.25 44.52
C TYR A 191 -46.81 -12.52 43.00
N GLN A 192 -47.11 -11.51 42.17
CA GLN A 192 -47.12 -11.66 40.71
C GLN A 192 -45.71 -11.90 40.15
N GLU A 193 -44.72 -11.22 40.71
CA GLU A 193 -43.31 -11.40 40.36
C GLU A 193 -42.82 -12.81 40.69
N ALA A 194 -43.17 -13.33 41.87
CA ALA A 194 -42.79 -14.67 42.28
C ALA A 194 -43.37 -15.74 41.34
N LEU A 195 -44.65 -15.65 40.97
CA LEU A 195 -45.28 -16.56 40.00
C LEU A 195 -44.66 -16.46 38.61
N GLN A 196 -44.37 -15.25 38.14
CA GLN A 196 -43.68 -15.05 36.87
C GLN A 196 -42.29 -15.69 36.89
N ASN A 197 -41.53 -15.47 37.95
CA ASN A 197 -40.18 -16.02 38.10
C ASN A 197 -40.19 -17.56 38.22
N LEU A 198 -41.19 -18.15 38.88
CA LEU A 198 -41.37 -19.61 38.88
C LEU A 198 -41.62 -20.14 37.48
N LYS A 199 -42.46 -19.46 36.68
CA LYS A 199 -42.72 -19.84 35.29
C LYS A 199 -41.46 -19.72 34.41
N LEU A 200 -40.69 -18.65 34.58
CA LEU A 200 -39.40 -18.47 33.90
C LEU A 200 -38.39 -19.55 34.30
N LEU A 201 -38.38 -19.95 35.58
CA LEU A 201 -37.55 -21.06 36.06
C LEU A 201 -37.91 -22.39 35.37
N ASP A 202 -39.20 -22.65 35.15
CA ASP A 202 -39.68 -23.82 34.42
C ASP A 202 -39.24 -23.78 32.95
N GLU A 203 -39.34 -22.62 32.29
CA GLU A 203 -38.94 -22.41 30.89
C GLU A 203 -37.43 -22.58 30.66
N LYS A 204 -36.59 -22.27 31.65
CA LYS A 204 -35.13 -22.46 31.56
C LYS A 204 -34.70 -23.93 31.49
N LEU A 205 -35.57 -24.88 31.86
CA LEU A 205 -35.33 -26.32 31.85
C LEU A 205 -33.97 -26.71 32.49
N LEU A 206 -33.61 -26.06 33.61
CA LEU A 206 -32.27 -26.18 34.20
C LEU A 206 -31.96 -27.59 34.68
N TRP A 207 -32.89 -28.23 35.40
CA TRP A 207 -32.67 -29.55 35.97
C TRP A 207 -32.68 -30.65 34.90
N GLN A 208 -33.46 -30.50 33.81
CA GLN A 208 -33.43 -31.38 32.65
C GLN A 208 -32.07 -31.32 31.93
N ASN A 209 -31.40 -30.17 31.95
CA ASN A 209 -30.06 -29.96 31.40
C ASN A 209 -28.92 -30.29 32.40
N ASN A 210 -29.16 -31.17 33.37
CA ASN A 210 -28.21 -31.56 34.42
C ASN A 210 -27.72 -30.40 35.31
N LYS A 211 -28.38 -29.23 35.32
CA LYS A 211 -28.06 -28.08 36.17
C LYS A 211 -28.95 -28.02 37.41
N VAL A 212 -29.09 -29.14 38.11
CA VAL A 212 -29.96 -29.29 39.30
C VAL A 212 -29.62 -28.27 40.39
N LYS A 213 -28.33 -28.03 40.66
CA LYS A 213 -27.89 -27.01 41.63
C LYS A 213 -28.41 -25.61 41.28
N ALA A 214 -28.31 -25.20 40.02
CA ALA A 214 -28.76 -23.88 39.58
C ALA A 214 -30.29 -23.75 39.73
N HIS A 215 -31.03 -24.81 39.41
CA HIS A 215 -32.49 -24.83 39.61
C HIS A 215 -32.87 -24.59 41.07
N TYR A 216 -32.24 -25.29 42.03
CA TYR A 216 -32.53 -25.12 43.45
C TYR A 216 -32.03 -23.79 44.01
N SER A 217 -30.92 -23.24 43.50
CA SER A 217 -30.47 -21.89 43.83
C SER A 217 -31.52 -20.85 43.46
N GLU A 218 -31.94 -20.82 42.20
CA GLU A 218 -32.97 -19.89 41.72
C GLU A 218 -34.33 -20.11 42.41
N LEU A 219 -34.74 -21.36 42.62
CA LEU A 219 -36.01 -21.68 43.29
C LEU A 219 -36.06 -21.09 44.70
N THR A 220 -34.99 -21.25 45.49
CA THR A 220 -34.95 -20.70 46.86
C THR A 220 -34.82 -19.18 46.88
N GLU A 221 -34.15 -18.60 45.88
CA GLU A 221 -34.05 -17.16 45.74
C GLU A 221 -35.42 -16.52 45.44
N ILE A 222 -36.22 -17.14 44.56
CA ILE A 222 -37.59 -16.69 44.25
C ILE A 222 -38.46 -16.68 45.51
N ILE A 223 -38.43 -17.77 46.27
CA ILE A 223 -39.23 -17.90 47.51
C ILE A 223 -38.77 -16.87 48.56
N ARG A 224 -37.46 -16.74 48.79
CA ARG A 224 -36.93 -15.79 49.77
C ARG A 224 -37.20 -14.35 49.37
N ASN A 225 -37.02 -13.98 48.09
CA ASN A 225 -37.38 -12.65 47.58
C ASN A 225 -38.86 -12.34 47.74
N PHE A 226 -39.74 -13.32 47.52
CA PHE A 226 -41.16 -13.17 47.76
C PHE A 226 -41.44 -12.87 49.24
N ILE A 227 -40.95 -13.72 50.14
CA ILE A 227 -41.15 -13.56 51.59
C ILE A 227 -40.59 -12.22 52.08
N GLU A 228 -39.39 -11.86 51.62
CA GLU A 228 -38.71 -10.62 52.01
C GLU A 228 -39.50 -9.39 51.62
N ARG A 229 -40.06 -9.37 50.42
CA ARG A 229 -40.83 -8.23 49.93
C ARG A 229 -42.27 -8.20 50.42
N GLU A 230 -42.89 -9.36 50.61
CA GLU A 230 -44.28 -9.46 51.05
C GLU A 230 -44.42 -9.21 52.56
N LEU A 231 -43.45 -9.69 53.35
CA LEU A 231 -43.45 -9.56 54.81
C LEU A 231 -42.48 -8.50 55.35
N ASN A 232 -41.69 -7.87 54.46
CA ASN A 232 -40.67 -6.87 54.81
C ASN A 232 -39.66 -7.36 55.86
N ILE A 233 -39.17 -8.60 55.70
CA ILE A 233 -38.13 -9.22 56.54
C ILE A 233 -36.91 -9.59 55.69
N PRO A 234 -35.68 -9.58 56.21
CA PRO A 234 -34.47 -9.85 55.41
C PRO A 234 -34.28 -11.36 55.12
N ALA A 235 -35.20 -11.99 54.37
CA ALA A 235 -35.23 -13.44 54.16
C ALA A 235 -34.07 -13.97 53.32
N LEU A 236 -33.45 -13.16 52.46
CA LEU A 236 -32.23 -13.55 51.74
C LEU A 236 -31.00 -13.65 52.65
N GLU A 237 -30.97 -12.85 53.72
CA GLU A 237 -29.83 -12.77 54.65
C GLU A 237 -29.96 -13.76 55.81
N GLN A 238 -31.17 -14.25 56.07
CA GLN A 238 -31.44 -15.24 57.12
C GLN A 238 -31.09 -16.67 56.70
N THR A 239 -30.60 -17.45 57.66
CA THR A 239 -30.46 -18.90 57.50
C THR A 239 -31.82 -19.59 57.45
N THR A 240 -31.86 -20.83 56.94
CA THR A 240 -33.10 -21.61 56.83
C THR A 240 -33.82 -21.75 58.18
N ASN A 241 -33.09 -21.97 59.28
CA ASN A 241 -33.69 -22.11 60.61
C ASN A 241 -34.21 -20.76 61.13
N GLU A 242 -33.42 -19.68 61.01
CA GLU A 242 -33.83 -18.34 61.45
C GLU A 242 -35.09 -17.85 60.71
N LEU A 243 -35.20 -18.13 59.41
CA LEU A 243 -36.37 -17.77 58.61
C LEU A 243 -37.62 -18.55 59.08
N VAL A 244 -37.48 -19.84 59.36
CA VAL A 244 -38.58 -20.69 59.86
C VAL A 244 -39.03 -20.25 61.26
N ASP A 245 -38.08 -19.93 62.14
CA ASP A 245 -38.37 -19.41 63.49
C ASP A 245 -39.11 -18.07 63.39
N THR A 246 -38.61 -17.14 62.56
CA THR A 246 -39.24 -15.82 62.33
C THR A 246 -40.68 -15.96 61.82
N LEU A 247 -40.91 -16.83 60.83
CA LEU A 247 -42.25 -17.06 60.28
C LEU A 247 -43.19 -17.75 61.28
N THR A 248 -42.66 -18.64 62.12
CA THR A 248 -43.42 -19.32 63.18
C THR A 248 -43.85 -18.31 64.23
N ASP A 249 -42.96 -17.42 64.65
CA ASP A 249 -43.27 -16.35 65.59
C ASP A 249 -44.33 -15.41 65.02
N PHE A 250 -44.18 -14.98 63.77
CA PHE A 250 -45.15 -14.11 63.07
C PHE A 250 -46.53 -14.75 62.93
N SER A 251 -46.57 -16.07 62.70
CA SER A 251 -47.82 -16.84 62.68
C SER A 251 -48.46 -16.93 64.06
N ASN A 252 -47.68 -17.10 65.14
CA ASN A 252 -48.18 -17.20 66.50
C ASN A 252 -48.79 -15.89 67.01
N ILE A 253 -48.25 -14.74 66.59
CA ILE A 253 -48.75 -13.41 66.94
C ILE A 253 -49.81 -12.88 65.94
N ASN A 254 -50.29 -13.73 65.02
CA ASN A 254 -51.27 -13.40 63.97
C ASN A 254 -50.87 -12.19 63.08
N THR A 255 -49.58 -11.96 62.86
CA THR A 255 -49.09 -10.90 61.95
C THR A 255 -49.15 -11.34 60.48
N ILE A 256 -49.11 -12.65 60.23
CA ILE A 256 -49.28 -13.26 58.91
C ILE A 256 -50.40 -14.29 58.93
N THR A 257 -51.09 -14.43 57.81
CA THR A 257 -51.99 -15.54 57.54
C THR A 257 -51.17 -16.65 56.87
N THR A 258 -50.84 -17.69 57.63
CA THR A 258 -50.22 -18.92 57.12
C THR A 258 -50.64 -20.11 57.98
N ASP A 259 -50.63 -21.31 57.42
CA ASP A 259 -50.81 -22.56 58.15
C ASP A 259 -49.46 -23.16 58.58
N LYS A 260 -49.46 -23.90 59.69
CA LYS A 260 -48.25 -24.58 60.21
C LYS A 260 -47.68 -25.60 59.20
N GLU A 261 -48.54 -26.20 58.38
CA GLU A 261 -48.12 -27.16 57.36
C GLU A 261 -47.34 -26.46 56.22
N THR A 262 -47.71 -25.24 55.83
CA THR A 262 -46.95 -24.42 54.86
C THR A 262 -45.56 -24.05 55.38
N ILE A 263 -45.42 -23.67 56.65
CA ILE A 263 -44.10 -23.40 57.25
C ILE A 263 -43.23 -24.67 57.22
N GLN A 264 -43.80 -25.83 57.55
CA GLN A 264 -43.08 -27.11 57.48
C GLN A 264 -42.69 -27.50 56.05
N LYS A 265 -43.53 -27.19 55.06
CA LYS A 265 -43.21 -27.39 53.63
C LYS A 265 -42.05 -26.50 53.19
N LEU A 266 -42.03 -25.24 53.64
CA LEU A 266 -40.94 -24.31 53.38
C LEU A 266 -39.63 -24.80 53.99
N GLU A 267 -39.63 -25.20 55.26
CA GLU A 267 -38.46 -25.75 55.95
C GLU A 267 -37.89 -26.97 55.20
N LYS A 268 -38.75 -27.92 54.83
CA LYS A 268 -38.34 -29.12 54.07
C LYS A 268 -37.75 -28.76 52.72
N LEU A 269 -38.36 -27.83 51.98
CA LEU A 269 -37.89 -27.40 50.68
C LEU A 269 -36.53 -26.71 50.78
N LEU A 270 -36.37 -25.75 51.70
CA LEU A 270 -35.11 -25.02 51.89
C LEU A 270 -33.99 -25.95 52.35
N SER A 271 -34.26 -26.83 53.31
CA SER A 271 -33.30 -27.82 53.80
C SER A 271 -32.85 -28.78 52.69
N LYS A 272 -33.80 -29.26 51.87
CA LYS A 272 -33.50 -30.10 50.70
C LYS A 272 -32.68 -29.36 49.67
N SER A 273 -32.99 -28.09 49.39
CA SER A 273 -32.19 -27.22 48.52
C SER A 273 -30.76 -27.07 49.04
N ASP A 274 -30.57 -26.88 50.34
CA ASP A 274 -29.24 -26.75 50.95
C ASP A 274 -28.42 -28.05 50.79
N LEU A 275 -29.04 -29.23 50.94
CA LEU A 275 -28.41 -30.52 50.63
C LEU A 275 -28.00 -30.64 49.14
N VAL A 276 -28.79 -30.11 48.22
CA VAL A 276 -28.44 -30.10 46.79
C VAL A 276 -27.27 -29.15 46.51
N LYS A 277 -27.32 -27.93 47.06
CA LYS A 277 -26.34 -26.85 46.80
C LYS A 277 -24.97 -27.14 47.40
N PHE A 278 -24.94 -27.71 48.60
CA PHE A 278 -23.71 -27.87 49.40
C PHE A 278 -23.30 -29.33 49.55
N ALA A 279 -24.24 -30.26 49.78
CA ALA A 279 -23.93 -31.69 49.95
C ALA A 279 -23.97 -32.50 48.64
N LYS A 280 -24.16 -31.84 47.48
CA LYS A 280 -24.23 -32.46 46.14
C LYS A 280 -25.28 -33.57 46.03
N SER A 281 -26.36 -33.48 46.82
CA SER A 281 -27.50 -34.39 46.72
C SER A 281 -28.14 -34.31 45.33
N LYS A 282 -28.63 -35.44 44.81
CA LYS A 282 -29.30 -35.55 43.50
C LYS A 282 -30.72 -36.10 43.69
N PRO A 283 -31.72 -35.24 43.91
CA PRO A 283 -33.12 -35.64 43.97
C PRO A 283 -33.59 -36.24 42.64
N MET A 284 -34.61 -37.09 42.68
CA MET A 284 -35.21 -37.66 41.47
C MET A 284 -36.06 -36.62 40.74
N ALA A 285 -36.38 -36.83 39.46
CA ALA A 285 -37.18 -35.87 38.68
C ALA A 285 -38.54 -35.55 39.34
N HIS A 286 -39.25 -36.58 39.83
CA HIS A 286 -40.53 -36.40 40.51
C HIS A 286 -40.42 -35.58 41.80
N ASP A 287 -39.28 -35.68 42.51
CA ASP A 287 -39.00 -34.89 43.70
C ASP A 287 -38.84 -33.41 43.35
N ILE A 288 -38.14 -33.10 42.26
CA ILE A 288 -37.89 -31.72 41.81
C ILE A 288 -39.20 -31.07 41.37
N GLU A 289 -40.03 -31.78 40.61
CA GLU A 289 -41.36 -31.30 40.21
C GLU A 289 -42.28 -31.08 41.42
N PHE A 290 -42.22 -31.98 42.40
CA PHE A 290 -42.96 -31.84 43.65
C PHE A 290 -42.50 -30.62 44.46
N ASP A 291 -41.19 -30.38 44.56
CA ASP A 291 -40.64 -29.22 45.26
C ASP A 291 -40.98 -27.89 44.57
N ARG A 292 -40.95 -27.86 43.23
CA ARG A 292 -41.47 -26.72 42.46
C ARG A 292 -42.95 -26.48 42.81
N LYS A 293 -43.79 -27.52 42.82
CA LYS A 293 -45.21 -27.38 43.15
C LYS A 293 -45.40 -26.87 44.59
N ASN A 294 -44.59 -27.36 45.54
CA ASN A 294 -44.61 -26.88 46.91
C ASN A 294 -44.24 -25.39 47.01
N ALA A 295 -43.28 -24.91 46.20
CA ALA A 295 -42.93 -23.49 46.18
C ALA A 295 -44.13 -22.60 45.81
N GLU A 296 -44.94 -23.02 44.83
CA GLU A 296 -46.17 -22.30 44.45
C GLU A 296 -47.22 -22.33 45.57
N ILE A 297 -47.39 -23.48 46.24
CA ILE A 297 -48.30 -23.60 47.39
C ILE A 297 -47.87 -22.65 48.52
N ILE A 298 -46.56 -22.59 48.81
CA ILE A 298 -46.01 -21.71 49.84
C ILE A 298 -46.29 -20.24 49.51
N ILE A 299 -46.03 -19.81 48.26
CA ILE A 299 -46.29 -18.43 47.82
C ILE A 299 -47.78 -18.07 47.90
N ASN A 300 -48.67 -19.03 47.63
CA ASN A 300 -50.13 -18.79 47.70
C ASN A 300 -50.66 -18.66 49.13
N ASN A 301 -50.01 -19.32 50.09
CA ASN A 301 -50.51 -19.47 51.46
C ASN A 301 -49.87 -18.50 52.47
N ILE A 302 -48.78 -17.81 52.12
CA ILE A 302 -48.15 -16.80 52.98
C ILE A 302 -48.65 -15.41 52.59
N LYS A 303 -49.37 -14.74 53.50
CA LYS A 303 -49.87 -13.36 53.31
C LYS A 303 -49.81 -12.55 54.61
N PRO A 304 -49.66 -11.22 54.57
CA PRO A 304 -49.79 -10.38 55.76
C PRO A 304 -51.24 -10.37 56.30
N ALA A 305 -51.42 -10.29 57.62
CA ALA A 305 -52.74 -10.34 58.26
C ALA A 305 -53.51 -8.99 58.22
N ILE A 306 -52.80 -7.86 58.11
CA ILE A 306 -53.41 -6.52 58.06
C ILE A 306 -53.57 -6.09 56.61
N THR A 307 -54.79 -6.24 56.09
CA THR A 307 -55.21 -5.55 54.85
C THR A 307 -56.02 -4.32 55.28
N GLU A 308 -55.34 -3.22 55.64
CA GLU A 308 -56.01 -1.92 55.74
C GLU A 308 -55.98 -1.21 54.39
N GLU A 309 -57.15 -0.65 54.08
CA GLU A 309 -57.51 0.11 52.90
C GLU A 309 -56.47 1.19 52.54
N ASN A 310 -55.82 1.02 51.39
CA ASN A 310 -55.44 2.14 50.53
C ASN A 310 -55.62 1.72 49.08
N THR A 311 -56.90 1.54 48.74
CA THR A 311 -57.43 1.60 47.39
C THR A 311 -57.30 3.04 46.89
N GLU A 312 -56.12 3.43 46.39
CA GLU A 312 -55.95 4.50 45.38
C GLU A 312 -54.47 4.64 45.00
N THR A 313 -53.91 3.63 44.34
CA THR A 313 -52.75 3.84 43.46
C THR A 313 -52.86 2.89 42.27
N SER A 314 -53.57 3.37 41.24
CA SER A 314 -53.45 3.00 39.83
C SER A 314 -53.09 1.53 39.53
N TYR A 315 -54.09 0.65 39.60
CA TYR A 315 -54.05 -0.65 38.93
C TYR A 315 -54.05 -0.46 37.41
N SER A 316 -52.90 -0.19 36.83
CA SER A 316 -52.68 -0.33 35.40
C SER A 316 -52.44 -1.80 35.13
N LYS A 317 -53.44 -2.51 34.61
CA LYS A 317 -53.24 -3.84 33.99
C LYS A 317 -52.07 -3.71 33.01
N PRO A 318 -50.96 -4.45 33.17
CA PRO A 318 -50.01 -4.54 32.07
C PRO A 318 -50.72 -5.31 30.95
N VAL A 319 -51.00 -4.60 29.86
CA VAL A 319 -51.14 -5.23 28.56
C VAL A 319 -49.90 -6.09 28.37
N VAL A 320 -50.10 -7.39 28.23
CA VAL A 320 -49.07 -8.34 27.85
C VAL A 320 -48.60 -7.94 26.44
N ILE A 321 -47.60 -7.07 26.39
CA ILE A 321 -46.71 -6.98 25.22
C ILE A 321 -45.75 -8.14 25.44
N ILE A 322 -46.05 -9.28 24.84
CA ILE A 322 -45.00 -10.24 24.51
C ILE A 322 -44.11 -9.48 23.51
N GLU A 323 -43.11 -8.76 24.01
CA GLU A 323 -41.90 -8.58 23.23
C GLU A 323 -41.32 -9.99 23.08
N LYS A 324 -41.79 -10.67 22.02
CA LYS A 324 -40.96 -11.56 21.23
C LYS A 324 -39.59 -10.89 21.18
N PRO A 325 -38.45 -11.59 21.35
CA PRO A 325 -37.16 -10.97 21.15
C PRO A 325 -37.13 -10.44 19.71
N GLU A 326 -37.56 -9.19 19.55
CA GLU A 326 -37.21 -8.39 18.42
C GLU A 326 -35.74 -8.17 18.69
N VAL A 327 -34.94 -8.96 17.97
CA VAL A 327 -33.63 -8.54 17.52
C VAL A 327 -33.85 -7.11 17.06
N LYS A 328 -33.59 -6.14 17.95
CA LYS A 328 -33.85 -4.73 17.70
C LYS A 328 -33.07 -4.43 16.45
N GLN A 329 -33.78 -4.36 15.34
CA GLN A 329 -33.14 -4.04 14.08
C GLN A 329 -32.51 -2.67 14.31
N PRO A 330 -31.25 -2.47 13.89
CA PRO A 330 -30.55 -1.23 14.15
C PRO A 330 -31.48 -0.06 13.84
N ASN A 331 -31.63 0.87 14.80
CA ASN A 331 -32.50 2.05 14.67
C ASN A 331 -32.41 2.60 13.24
N MET A 332 -33.51 3.04 12.64
CA MET A 332 -33.54 3.54 11.25
C MET A 332 -32.34 4.47 10.97
N VAL A 333 -31.95 5.31 11.94
CA VAL A 333 -30.78 6.19 11.87
C VAL A 333 -29.43 5.44 11.76
N SER A 334 -29.21 4.36 12.51
CA SER A 334 -27.97 3.57 12.40
C SER A 334 -27.93 2.72 11.13
N LYS A 335 -29.07 2.21 10.65
CA LYS A 335 -29.16 1.62 9.30
C LYS A 335 -28.87 2.65 8.21
N ILE A 336 -29.47 3.84 8.32
CA ILE A 336 -29.23 4.94 7.37
C ILE A 336 -27.74 5.34 7.42
N LEU A 337 -27.12 5.44 8.59
CA LEU A 337 -25.69 5.72 8.71
C LEU A 337 -24.81 4.63 8.09
N ILE A 338 -25.13 3.36 8.30
CA ILE A 338 -24.41 2.24 7.68
C ILE A 338 -24.60 2.25 6.16
N ILE A 339 -25.82 2.50 5.68
CA ILE A 339 -26.13 2.59 4.25
C ILE A 339 -25.42 3.78 3.62
N VAL A 340 -25.42 4.95 4.27
CA VAL A 340 -24.70 6.16 3.80
C VAL A 340 -23.20 5.92 3.79
N ALA A 341 -22.64 5.23 4.79
CA ALA A 341 -21.22 4.86 4.80
C ALA A 341 -20.88 3.87 3.68
N ILE A 342 -21.71 2.85 3.43
CA ILE A 342 -21.52 1.90 2.33
C ILE A 342 -21.62 2.60 0.97
N ILE A 343 -22.58 3.53 0.80
CA ILE A 343 -22.72 4.32 -0.42
C ILE A 343 -21.51 5.23 -0.62
N ALA A 344 -21.02 5.90 0.43
CA ALA A 344 -19.83 6.74 0.35
C ALA A 344 -18.57 5.94 -0.01
N ILE A 345 -18.39 4.75 0.58
CA ILE A 345 -17.31 3.82 0.23
C ILE A 345 -17.45 3.35 -1.23
N GLY A 346 -18.67 3.01 -1.66
CA GLY A 346 -18.96 2.62 -3.03
C GLY A 346 -18.65 3.72 -4.04
N ILE A 347 -18.96 4.99 -3.73
CA ILE A 347 -18.64 6.15 -4.55
C ILE A 347 -17.12 6.36 -4.62
N LEU A 348 -16.40 6.25 -3.50
CA LEU A 348 -14.94 6.38 -3.47
C LEU A 348 -14.24 5.27 -4.27
N ILE A 349 -14.70 4.03 -4.13
CA ILE A 349 -14.18 2.88 -4.90
C ILE A 349 -14.54 3.05 -6.38
N SER A 350 -15.77 3.46 -6.70
CA SER A 350 -16.20 3.71 -8.09
C SER A 350 -15.40 4.84 -8.74
N TYR A 351 -15.11 5.92 -8.01
CA TYR A 351 -14.30 7.03 -8.49
C TYR A 351 -12.84 6.60 -8.69
N GLY A 352 -12.28 5.83 -7.76
CA GLY A 352 -10.95 5.23 -7.89
C GLY A 352 -10.84 4.28 -9.09
N ILE A 353 -11.82 3.39 -9.27
CA ILE A 353 -11.90 2.46 -10.41
C ILE A 353 -12.13 3.22 -11.72
N SER A 354 -12.96 4.26 -11.74
CA SER A 354 -13.22 5.07 -12.95
C SER A 354 -11.96 5.82 -13.37
N LYS A 355 -11.22 6.39 -12.41
CA LYS A 355 -9.93 7.05 -12.68
C LYS A 355 -8.89 6.04 -13.14
N ALA A 356 -8.79 4.88 -12.49
CA ALA A 356 -7.90 3.79 -12.90
C ALA A 356 -8.29 3.20 -14.27
N LYS A 357 -9.59 3.09 -14.58
CA LYS A 357 -10.11 2.57 -15.86
C LYS A 357 -9.91 3.58 -16.98
N SER A 358 -10.13 4.87 -16.74
CA SER A 358 -9.77 5.96 -17.65
C SER A 358 -8.28 5.92 -17.98
N MET A 359 -7.42 5.76 -16.98
CA MET A 359 -5.97 5.64 -17.15
C MET A 359 -5.56 4.32 -17.85
N SER A 360 -6.31 3.23 -17.62
CA SER A 360 -6.08 1.93 -18.26
C SER A 360 -6.53 1.89 -19.72
N ASN A 361 -7.60 2.61 -20.07
CA ASN A 361 -8.09 2.69 -21.44
C ASN A 361 -7.15 3.56 -22.31
N LEU A 362 -6.46 4.54 -21.72
CA LEU A 362 -5.36 5.26 -22.34
C LEU A 362 -4.11 4.39 -22.59
N THR A 363 -3.92 3.30 -21.83
CA THR A 363 -2.78 2.37 -21.98
C THR A 363 -3.12 1.09 -22.77
N LYS A 364 -4.40 0.86 -23.10
CA LYS A 364 -4.90 -0.36 -23.78
C LYS A 364 -5.26 -0.18 -25.26
N GLU A 365 -5.03 0.98 -25.88
CA GLU A 365 -5.02 0.99 -27.34
C GLU A 365 -3.91 0.03 -27.81
N PRO A 366 -4.25 -0.98 -28.63
CA PRO A 366 -3.30 -2.01 -28.99
C PRO A 366 -2.21 -1.37 -29.84
N VAL A 367 -0.99 -1.32 -29.30
CA VAL A 367 0.19 -1.15 -30.13
C VAL A 367 0.28 -2.44 -30.95
N GLU A 368 -0.22 -2.37 -32.19
CA GLU A 368 -0.15 -3.45 -33.16
C GLU A 368 1.33 -3.84 -33.31
N ASN A 369 1.67 -5.01 -32.80
CA ASN A 369 3.02 -5.57 -32.88
C ASN A 369 3.34 -5.82 -34.35
N VAL A 370 4.24 -5.02 -34.91
CA VAL A 370 4.89 -5.33 -36.18
C VAL A 370 6.32 -5.78 -35.87
N GLN A 371 6.60 -7.04 -36.24
CA GLN A 371 7.90 -7.71 -36.20
C GLN A 371 9.04 -6.88 -36.80
#